data_AF-A0A7J9IF10-F1
#
_entry.id   AF-A0A7J9IF10-F1
#
_cell.length_a   1.000
_cell.length_b   1.000
_cell.length_c   1.000
_cell.angle_alpha   90.00
_cell.angle_beta   90.00
_cell.angle_gamma   90.00
#
_symmetry.space_group_name_H-M   'P 1'
#
loop_
_entity.id
_entity.type
_entity.pdbx_description
1 polymer ?
#
loop_
_entity_poly.entity_id
_entity_poly.type
_entity_poly.pdbx_seq_one_letter_code
_entity_poly.pdbx_strand_id
1 'polypeptide(L)'
;ALPIFLLFLSYVIIRSAEQCGRQAGGALCPRVQRGPAPGPGRPTNLISRETFDWMLLHGNDRACPARGFYTYDAFIAAASSFLTFATTGDQATRKREIAAFLAQTAHETTGGGGWAAPDGPYAWGYCYNKELNVE
;
A
#
# COMPACT_ATOMS: atom_id res chain seq x y z
N ALA A 1 34.97 19.50 11.24
CA ALA A 1 33.91 18.96 12.12
C ALA A 1 32.51 19.00 11.47
N LEU A 2 32.07 20.13 10.92
CA LEU A 2 30.78 20.24 10.19
C LEU A 2 30.56 19.24 9.02
N PRO A 3 31.55 18.90 8.16
CA PRO A 3 31.26 18.02 7.02
C PRO A 3 30.95 16.60 7.46
N ILE A 4 31.55 16.13 8.56
CA ILE A 4 31.28 14.81 9.14
C ILE A 4 29.88 14.78 9.75
N PHE A 5 29.44 15.88 10.38
CA PHE A 5 28.10 16.00 10.94
C PHE A 5 27.02 16.01 9.85
N LEU A 6 27.27 16.66 8.71
CA LEU A 6 26.37 16.66 7.55
C LEU A 6 26.31 15.30 6.86
N LEU A 7 27.44 14.58 6.79
CA LEU A 7 27.48 13.19 6.30
C LEU A 7 26.77 12.22 7.25
N PHE A 8 26.82 12.47 8.56
CA PHE A 8 26.04 11.71 9.54
C PHE A 8 24.54 12.00 9.42
N LEU A 9 24.15 13.27 9.24
CA LEU A 9 22.75 13.64 9.04
C LEU A 9 22.19 13.03 7.74
N SER A 10 22.95 13.07 6.64
CA SER A 10 22.55 12.44 5.39
C SER A 10 22.50 10.91 5.52
N TYR A 11 23.44 10.30 6.24
CA TYR A 11 23.42 8.87 6.54
C TYR A 11 22.18 8.46 7.36
N VAL A 12 21.74 9.29 8.31
CA VAL A 12 20.51 9.05 9.10
C VAL A 12 19.26 9.23 8.25
N ILE A 13 19.21 10.21 7.34
CA ILE A 13 18.05 10.45 6.46
C ILE A 13 17.93 9.36 5.38
N ILE A 14 19.04 8.88 4.81
CA ILE A 14 19.05 7.79 3.81
C ILE A 14 18.63 6.43 4.43
N ARG A 15 18.90 6.20 5.71
CA ARG A 15 18.42 5.02 6.46
C ARG A 15 16.91 5.06 6.76
N SER A 16 16.22 6.17 6.41
CA SER A 16 14.79 6.36 6.63
C SER A 16 13.92 5.92 5.45
N ALA A 17 14.39 5.00 4.60
CA ALA A 17 13.53 4.20 3.74
C ALA A 17 13.17 2.86 4.42
N GLU A 18 12.77 2.87 5.70
CA GLU A 18 12.15 1.72 6.35
C GLU A 18 10.65 1.66 6.01
N GLN A 19 10.31 1.64 4.73
CA GLN A 19 8.92 1.77 4.28
C GLN A 19 8.05 0.54 4.62
N CYS A 20 8.57 -0.51 5.25
CA CYS A 20 7.77 -1.68 5.65
C CYS A 20 8.00 -2.13 7.10
N GLY A 21 9.06 -1.69 7.77
CA GLY A 21 9.43 -2.20 9.10
C GLY A 21 8.66 -1.52 10.23
N ARG A 22 9.06 -0.28 10.58
CA ARG A 22 8.50 0.44 11.73
C ARG A 22 7.02 0.81 11.58
N GLN A 23 6.61 1.23 10.39
CA GLN A 23 5.22 1.64 10.12
C GLN A 23 4.23 0.47 10.17
N ALA A 24 4.69 -0.76 9.95
CA ALA A 24 3.89 -1.98 10.08
C ALA A 24 4.08 -2.69 11.44
N GLY A 25 4.62 -2.01 12.45
CA GLY A 25 4.83 -2.57 13.79
C GLY A 25 5.85 -3.71 13.84
N GLY A 26 6.87 -3.68 12.97
CA GLY A 26 7.88 -4.74 12.88
C GLY A 26 7.46 -5.95 12.04
N ALA A 27 6.43 -5.82 11.19
CA ALA A 27 6.08 -6.87 10.25
C ALA A 27 7.27 -7.18 9.31
N LEU A 28 7.72 -8.43 9.31
CA LEU A 28 8.73 -8.89 8.36
C LEU A 28 8.07 -8.97 6.98
N CYS A 29 8.71 -8.41 5.95
CA CYS A 29 8.39 -8.76 4.57
C CYS A 29 8.42 -10.29 4.47
N PRO A 30 7.43 -10.93 3.82
CA PRO A 30 7.40 -12.39 3.77
C PRO A 30 8.68 -12.90 3.13
N ARG A 31 9.58 -13.46 3.94
CA ARG A 31 10.53 -14.45 3.43
C ARG A 31 9.67 -15.55 2.85
N VAL A 32 9.93 -15.94 1.60
CA VAL A 32 9.43 -17.18 1.00
C VAL A 32 9.90 -18.34 1.89
N GLN A 33 9.16 -18.63 2.96
CA GLN A 33 9.34 -19.84 3.73
C GLN A 33 8.47 -20.90 3.08
N ARG A 34 9.13 -21.99 2.65
CA ARG A 34 8.48 -23.24 2.27
C ARG A 34 7.84 -23.86 3.52
N GLY A 35 6.70 -23.31 3.94
CA GLY A 35 5.81 -23.95 4.91
C GLY A 35 4.75 -24.80 4.18
N PRO A 36 4.03 -25.69 4.89
CA PRO A 36 2.89 -26.39 4.33
C PRO A 36 1.87 -25.38 3.81
N ALA A 37 1.23 -25.69 2.67
CA ALA A 37 0.33 -24.80 1.96
C ALA A 37 -0.66 -24.08 2.90
N PRO A 38 -0.83 -22.75 2.80
CA PRO A 38 -1.87 -22.04 3.53
C PRO A 38 -3.24 -22.56 3.12
N GLY A 39 -4.14 -22.76 4.09
CA GLY A 39 -5.54 -23.06 3.83
C GLY A 39 -6.22 -21.95 2.99
N PRO A 40 -7.42 -22.21 2.44
CA PRO A 40 -8.10 -21.30 1.51
C PRO A 40 -8.61 -20.05 2.23
N GLY A 41 -7.73 -19.10 2.50
CA GLY A 41 -8.06 -17.80 3.04
C GLY A 41 -8.12 -16.77 1.93
N ARG A 42 -9.22 -16.72 1.16
CA ARG A 42 -9.35 -15.73 0.08
C ARG A 42 -9.40 -14.30 0.65
N PRO A 43 -8.75 -13.32 0.01
CA PRO A 43 -8.81 -11.91 0.41
C PRO A 43 -10.24 -11.35 0.54
N THR A 44 -11.21 -11.93 -0.18
CA THR A 44 -12.63 -11.55 -0.15
C THR A 44 -13.24 -11.52 1.25
N ASN A 45 -12.76 -12.36 2.16
CA ASN A 45 -13.30 -12.44 3.53
C ASN A 45 -12.53 -11.54 4.52
N LEU A 46 -11.47 -10.87 4.07
CA LEU A 46 -10.63 -10.00 4.90
C LEU A 46 -10.89 -8.51 4.68
N ILE A 47 -11.28 -8.13 3.47
CA ILE A 47 -11.61 -6.77 3.07
C ILE A 47 -12.91 -6.77 2.27
N SER A 48 -13.93 -6.07 2.77
CA SER A 48 -15.18 -5.88 2.04
C SER A 48 -14.99 -4.82 0.95
N ARG A 49 -15.88 -4.81 -0.05
CA ARG A 49 -15.93 -3.73 -1.05
C ARG A 49 -16.04 -2.36 -0.38
N GLU A 50 -16.92 -2.24 0.60
CA GLU A 50 -17.11 -0.99 1.36
C GLU A 50 -15.82 -0.52 2.03
N THR A 51 -15.05 -1.43 2.66
CA THR A 51 -13.76 -1.07 3.26
C THR A 51 -12.73 -0.69 2.20
N PHE A 52 -12.69 -1.39 1.06
CA PHE A 52 -11.80 -1.06 -0.05
C PHE A 52 -12.11 0.33 -0.61
N ASP A 53 -13.38 0.61 -0.89
CA ASP A 53 -13.83 1.91 -1.41
C ASP A 53 -13.60 3.03 -0.37
N TRP A 54 -13.80 2.75 0.92
CA TRP A 54 -13.51 3.69 2.00
C TRP A 54 -12.01 3.99 2.14
N MET A 55 -11.15 2.98 2.00
CA MET A 55 -9.70 3.17 2.02
C MET A 55 -9.19 3.96 0.81
N LEU A 56 -9.91 3.92 -0.31
CA LEU A 56 -9.57 4.58 -1.59
C LEU A 56 -10.57 5.69 -1.93
N LEU A 57 -10.99 6.45 -0.92
CA LEU A 57 -12.13 7.37 -0.94
C LEU A 57 -12.19 8.28 -2.18
N HIS A 58 -11.08 8.92 -2.56
CA HIS A 58 -11.04 9.84 -3.70
C HIS A 58 -10.46 9.25 -4.98
N GLY A 59 -10.06 7.97 -5.01
CA GLY A 59 -9.44 7.35 -6.19
C GLY A 59 -10.33 7.37 -7.45
N ASN A 60 -11.65 7.50 -7.26
CA ASN A 60 -12.65 7.58 -8.32
C ASN A 60 -13.21 8.99 -8.56
N ASP A 61 -12.66 10.02 -7.88
CA ASP A 61 -13.11 11.39 -8.06
C ASP A 61 -12.84 11.90 -9.48
N ARG A 62 -13.62 12.89 -9.90
CA ARG A 62 -13.50 13.46 -11.26
C ARG A 62 -12.11 14.02 -11.56
N ALA A 63 -11.38 14.44 -10.53
CA ALA A 63 -10.03 14.97 -10.61
C ALA A 63 -8.98 13.89 -10.92
N CYS A 64 -9.29 12.61 -10.70
CA CYS A 64 -8.36 11.52 -10.89
C CYS A 64 -8.41 10.94 -12.32
N PRO A 65 -7.28 10.96 -13.07
CA PRO A 65 -7.24 10.39 -14.41
C PRO A 65 -7.52 8.88 -14.47
N ALA A 66 -7.23 8.15 -13.38
CA ALA A 66 -7.47 6.71 -13.30
C ALA A 66 -8.87 6.34 -12.78
N ARG A 67 -9.80 7.29 -12.66
CA ARG A 67 -11.16 7.03 -12.15
C ARG A 67 -11.81 5.83 -12.88
N GLY A 68 -12.34 4.88 -12.11
CA GLY A 68 -12.97 3.65 -12.61
C GLY A 68 -12.01 2.56 -13.06
N PHE A 69 -10.70 2.78 -13.07
CA PHE A 69 -9.70 1.76 -13.43
C PHE A 69 -9.50 0.75 -12.30
N TYR A 70 -9.34 1.23 -11.07
CA TYR A 70 -9.10 0.41 -9.89
C TYR A 70 -10.40 -0.01 -9.23
N THR A 71 -10.87 -1.21 -9.56
CA THR A 71 -12.12 -1.76 -9.00
C THR A 71 -11.83 -2.85 -7.96
N TYR A 72 -12.72 -3.01 -6.99
CA TYR A 72 -12.64 -4.09 -6.01
C TYR A 72 -12.61 -5.47 -6.68
N ASP A 73 -13.38 -5.67 -7.74
CA ASP A 73 -13.42 -6.96 -8.45
C ASP A 73 -12.10 -7.27 -9.14
N ALA A 74 -11.45 -6.26 -9.74
CA ALA A 74 -10.11 -6.41 -10.31
C ALA A 74 -9.07 -6.71 -9.22
N PHE A 75 -9.15 -6.04 -8.06
CA PHE A 75 -8.29 -6.31 -6.91
C PHE A 75 -8.44 -7.77 -6.42
N ILE A 76 -9.68 -8.24 -6.22
CA ILE A 76 -9.94 -9.62 -5.78
C ILE A 76 -9.50 -10.65 -6.82
N ALA A 77 -9.73 -10.38 -8.11
CA ALA A 77 -9.31 -11.25 -9.20
C ALA A 77 -7.78 -11.39 -9.24
N ALA A 78 -7.06 -10.26 -9.19
CA ALA A 78 -5.60 -10.25 -9.17
C ALA A 78 -5.05 -10.93 -7.90
N ALA A 79 -5.59 -10.60 -6.74
CA ALA A 79 -5.17 -11.19 -5.46
C ALA A 79 -5.39 -12.71 -5.41
N SER A 80 -6.42 -13.23 -6.09
CA SER A 80 -6.67 -14.67 -6.22
C SER A 80 -5.60 -15.40 -7.04
N SER A 81 -4.80 -14.70 -7.86
CA SER A 81 -3.67 -15.28 -8.59
C SER A 81 -2.40 -15.44 -7.74
N PHE A 82 -2.33 -14.80 -6.57
CA PHE A 82 -1.18 -14.88 -5.66
C PHE A 82 -1.57 -15.64 -4.39
N LEU A 83 -1.42 -16.97 -4.43
CA LEU A 83 -1.90 -17.89 -3.37
C LEU A 83 -1.36 -17.61 -1.97
N THR A 84 -0.25 -16.87 -1.85
CA THR A 84 0.38 -16.52 -0.56
C THR A 84 -0.01 -15.13 -0.05
N PHE A 85 -0.67 -14.32 -0.87
CA PHE A 85 -1.03 -12.95 -0.53
C PHE A 85 -2.22 -12.93 0.44
N ALA A 86 -2.03 -12.31 1.60
CA ALA A 86 -3.02 -12.20 2.66
C ALA A 86 -3.56 -13.56 3.14
N THR A 87 -2.74 -14.61 3.07
CA THR A 87 -3.07 -15.96 3.56
C THR A 87 -2.15 -16.44 4.69
N THR A 88 -1.13 -15.67 5.04
CA THR A 88 -0.09 -16.07 6.00
C THR A 88 -0.30 -15.40 7.37
N GLY A 89 -0.18 -16.18 8.45
CA GLY A 89 -0.32 -15.68 9.82
C GLY A 89 -1.78 -15.56 10.29
N ASP A 90 -1.97 -14.87 11.41
CA ASP A 90 -3.31 -14.64 11.99
C ASP A 90 -4.11 -13.58 11.20
N GLN A 91 -5.39 -13.41 11.54
CA GLN A 91 -6.27 -12.47 10.82
C GLN A 91 -5.73 -11.04 10.86
N ALA A 92 -5.11 -10.63 11.97
CA ALA A 92 -4.50 -9.31 12.10
C ALA A 92 -3.31 -9.13 11.14
N THR A 93 -2.45 -10.14 11.02
CA THR A 93 -1.31 -10.15 10.09
C THR A 93 -1.77 -10.08 8.64
N ARG A 94 -2.80 -10.85 8.29
CA ARG A 94 -3.35 -10.88 6.93
C ARG A 94 -4.04 -9.56 6.55
N LYS A 95 -4.77 -8.94 7.49
CA LYS A 95 -5.33 -7.59 7.31
C LYS A 95 -4.22 -6.54 7.18
N ARG A 96 -3.14 -6.68 7.95
CA ARG A 96 -1.97 -5.80 7.87
C ARG A 96 -1.26 -5.91 6.53
N GLU A 97 -1.14 -7.10 5.95
CA GLU A 97 -0.57 -7.30 4.62
C GLU A 97 -1.39 -6.56 3.54
N ILE A 98 -2.72 -6.68 3.57
CA ILE A 98 -3.61 -5.93 2.65
C ILE A 98 -3.44 -4.42 2.85
N ALA A 99 -3.46 -3.96 4.10
CA ALA A 99 -3.32 -2.53 4.40
C ALA A 99 -1.96 -1.98 3.96
N ALA A 100 -0.87 -2.72 4.17
CA ALA A 100 0.47 -2.34 3.74
C ALA A 100 0.59 -2.29 2.21
N PHE A 101 0.03 -3.29 1.51
CA PHE A 101 -0.02 -3.31 0.06
C PHE A 101 -0.76 -2.09 -0.49
N LEU A 102 -1.99 -1.84 -0.01
CA LEU A 102 -2.80 -0.71 -0.43
C LEU A 102 -2.13 0.63 -0.10
N ALA A 103 -1.49 0.76 1.06
CA ALA A 103 -0.80 2.00 1.45
C ALA A 103 0.41 2.32 0.55
N GLN A 104 1.24 1.32 0.23
CA GLN A 104 2.40 1.53 -0.65
C GLN A 104 1.96 1.93 -2.05
N THR A 105 1.04 1.16 -2.63
CA THR A 105 0.52 1.43 -3.97
C THR A 105 -0.28 2.73 -4.05
N ALA A 106 -0.98 3.12 -2.97
CA ALA A 106 -1.61 4.42 -2.84
C ALA A 106 -0.58 5.56 -2.85
N HIS A 107 0.57 5.39 -2.20
CA HIS A 107 1.66 6.37 -2.24
C HIS A 107 2.19 6.57 -3.66
N GLU A 108 2.48 5.48 -4.38
CA GLU A 108 2.97 5.52 -5.77
C GLU A 108 2.00 6.20 -6.75
N THR A 109 0.71 6.20 -6.43
CA THR A 109 -0.37 6.66 -7.32
C THR A 109 -1.15 7.84 -6.76
N THR A 110 -0.61 8.53 -5.76
CA THR A 110 -1.32 9.57 -5.02
C THR A 110 -1.65 10.78 -5.89
N GLY A 111 -2.88 11.29 -5.75
CA GLY A 111 -3.30 12.58 -6.30
C GLY A 111 -3.42 13.68 -5.26
N GLY A 112 -3.08 13.41 -3.99
CA GLY A 112 -3.25 14.35 -2.90
C GLY A 112 -2.34 15.56 -3.05
N GLY A 113 -2.92 16.77 -3.08
CA GLY A 113 -2.19 18.04 -3.12
C GLY A 113 -1.44 18.41 -1.84
N GLY A 114 -0.87 17.43 -1.14
CA GLY A 114 -0.27 17.58 0.19
C GLY A 114 -1.31 17.66 1.31
N TRP A 115 -0.95 18.31 2.43
CA TRP A 115 -1.74 18.34 3.66
C TRP A 115 -3.11 19.04 3.57
N ALA A 116 -3.34 19.81 2.50
CA ALA A 116 -4.60 20.53 2.26
C ALA A 116 -5.62 19.73 1.43
N ALA A 117 -5.31 18.48 1.09
CA ALA A 117 -6.25 17.63 0.36
C ALA A 117 -7.53 17.39 1.18
N PRO A 118 -8.73 17.44 0.57
CA PRO A 118 -9.98 17.03 1.22
C PRO A 118 -9.83 15.65 1.85
N ASP A 119 -10.37 15.46 3.06
CA ASP A 119 -10.27 14.20 3.84
C ASP A 119 -8.83 13.71 4.11
N GLY A 120 -7.83 14.58 3.91
CA GLY A 120 -6.42 14.35 4.19
C GLY A 120 -5.65 13.69 3.05
N PRO A 121 -4.30 13.74 3.08
CA PRO A 121 -3.46 13.30 1.95
C PRO A 121 -3.53 11.78 1.68
N TYR A 122 -3.95 10.99 2.67
CA TYR A 122 -3.97 9.52 2.57
C TYR A 122 -5.25 8.98 1.92
N ALA A 123 -6.27 9.82 1.72
CA ALA A 123 -7.53 9.45 1.07
C ALA A 123 -7.46 9.50 -0.48
N TRP A 124 -6.33 9.95 -1.04
CA TRP A 124 -6.13 10.27 -2.47
C TRP A 124 -5.22 9.27 -3.20
N GLY A 125 -5.02 8.08 -2.65
CA GLY A 125 -4.35 6.99 -3.35
C GLY A 125 -5.10 6.56 -4.61
N TYR A 126 -4.41 5.88 -5.52
CA TYR A 126 -5.02 5.28 -6.72
C TYR A 126 -5.62 6.30 -7.71
N CYS A 127 -5.12 7.53 -7.69
CA CYS A 127 -5.59 8.61 -8.57
C CYS A 127 -5.00 8.53 -9.98
N TYR A 128 -3.80 7.93 -10.11
CA TYR A 128 -3.08 7.74 -11.37
C TYR A 128 -2.79 6.25 -11.63
N ASN A 129 -2.69 5.87 -12.91
CA ASN A 129 -2.37 4.50 -13.36
C ASN A 129 -1.22 4.43 -14.36
N LYS A 130 -0.52 5.55 -14.53
CA LYS A 130 0.64 5.71 -15.40
C LYS A 130 1.55 6.77 -14.80
N GLU A 131 2.83 6.63 -15.07
CA GLU A 131 3.82 7.65 -14.73
C GLU A 131 3.49 8.97 -15.43
N LEU A 132 3.69 10.07 -14.71
CA LEU A 132 3.57 11.42 -15.24
C LEU A 132 4.97 11.87 -15.66
N ASN A 133 5.08 12.50 -16.82
CA ASN A 133 6.35 13.04 -17.36
C ASN A 133 7.43 11.96 -17.59
N VAL A 134 7.13 11.00 -18.45
CA VAL A 134 8.16 10.25 -19.18
C VAL A 134 8.75 11.18 -20.25
N GLU A 135 9.84 11.87 -19.91
CA GLU A 135 10.73 12.49 -20.92
C GLU A 135 11.48 11.42 -21.72
#